data_AF-A0A348N879-F1
#
_entry.id   AF-A0A348N879-F1
#
_cell.length_a   1.000
_cell.length_b   1.000
_cell.length_c   1.000
_cell.angle_alpha   90.00
_cell.angle_beta   90.00
_cell.angle_gamma   90.00
#
_symmetry.space_group_name_H-M   'P 1'
#
loop_
_entity.id
_entity.type
_entity.pdbx_description
1 polymer ?
#
loop_
_entity_poly.entity_id
_entity_poly.type
_entity_poly.pdbx_seq_one_letter_code
_entity_poly.pdbx_strand_id
1 'polypeptide(L)'
;MRKKIYRLSEGQFDTRQINIVSSVDKIDVTCNVGSELDGSFEISGENDMPIRGVIYSTNPYIVTKDYQFDGVHNTIKYSLKHSNFKKNDVLQGSFIIVANGACLNIPVSIIFTKKTIKSSIGEINTLEDFARLCQENFFEANNIFHTDAFLDVIPEDDIEKRLLYQGYRRSVPSLNNLEEFLVACKLKDRIEITLDKHSAQYTDISENQKEEILITKSTWGNVEIDVTSDADFVTIEKEHIDSDYFLGSMLHFDYYIHKNRMHKGTNLAKICFDTINQHKEFTITASLEGEEVYVDFSYQDKKRRQIEFLRNYEEYRFRHITTSEWADKSIELIDTFITDIKYAAEEGIDVHTDKCDNDIEFYELMKAHAYIADGRRQEALWIIQKIKRDISDKKSVKWAYLLYLCTLIEKEPSYVDRLTGEIEVIFRSHPDDVRVFWFL
;
A
#
# COMPACT_ATOMS: atom_id res chain seq x y z
N MET A 1 -39.62 72.09 -33.99
CA MET A 1 -39.61 72.89 -32.74
C MET A 1 -40.75 73.91 -32.63
N ARG A 2 -40.98 74.82 -33.60
CA ARG A 2 -42.05 75.85 -33.52
C ARG A 2 -43.48 75.34 -33.26
N LYS A 3 -43.90 74.23 -33.89
CA LYS A 3 -45.23 73.62 -33.66
C LYS A 3 -45.46 73.09 -32.23
N LYS A 4 -44.42 72.53 -31.60
CA LYS A 4 -44.50 72.04 -30.20
C LYS A 4 -44.60 73.18 -29.20
N ILE A 5 -43.88 74.28 -29.45
CA ILE A 5 -43.92 75.49 -28.62
C ILE A 5 -45.32 76.15 -28.69
N TYR A 6 -45.93 76.18 -29.87
CA TYR A 6 -47.28 76.74 -30.06
C TYR A 6 -48.39 75.94 -29.35
N ARG A 7 -48.33 74.59 -29.39
CA ARG A 7 -49.29 73.72 -28.68
C ARG A 7 -49.21 73.85 -27.17
N LEU A 8 -47.98 73.99 -26.64
CA LEU A 8 -47.75 74.24 -25.22
C LEU A 8 -48.31 75.59 -24.77
N SER A 9 -48.20 76.64 -25.60
CA SER A 9 -48.79 77.95 -25.31
C SER A 9 -50.33 77.98 -25.39
N GLU A 10 -50.95 77.01 -26.07
CA GLU A 10 -52.41 76.82 -26.13
C GLU A 10 -52.97 75.93 -25.00
N GLY A 11 -52.13 75.51 -24.05
CA GLY A 11 -52.54 74.65 -22.94
C GLY A 11 -52.82 73.19 -23.34
N GLN A 12 -52.45 72.77 -24.56
CA GLN A 12 -52.53 71.37 -25.00
C GLN A 12 -51.28 70.61 -24.55
N PHE A 13 -51.38 69.93 -23.40
CA PHE A 13 -50.36 69.02 -22.92
C PHE A 13 -50.64 67.62 -23.46
N ASP A 14 -49.81 67.13 -24.39
CA ASP A 14 -49.79 65.73 -24.80
C ASP A 14 -49.13 64.90 -23.67
N THR A 15 -49.81 64.72 -22.54
CA THR A 15 -49.34 63.89 -21.41
C THR A 15 -50.30 62.74 -21.20
N ARG A 16 -50.29 61.78 -22.13
CA ARG A 16 -50.68 60.42 -21.75
C ARG A 16 -49.54 59.86 -20.92
N GLN A 17 -49.78 59.64 -19.64
CA GLN A 17 -48.86 58.92 -18.78
C GLN A 17 -48.80 57.49 -19.31
N ILE A 18 -47.64 57.08 -19.83
CA ILE A 18 -47.43 55.75 -20.39
C ILE A 18 -46.83 54.89 -19.29
N ASN A 19 -47.48 53.79 -18.95
CA ASN A 19 -46.88 52.81 -18.05
C ASN A 19 -45.76 52.07 -18.79
N ILE A 20 -44.66 51.85 -18.08
CA ILE A 20 -43.52 51.10 -18.59
C ILE A 20 -43.77 49.63 -18.25
N VAL A 21 -43.70 48.77 -19.25
CA VAL A 21 -43.77 47.31 -19.11
C VAL A 21 -42.37 46.76 -19.31
N SER A 22 -41.95 45.82 -18.47
CA SER A 22 -40.69 45.10 -18.62
C SER A 22 -40.93 43.61 -18.82
N SER A 23 -40.00 42.95 -19.51
CA SER A 23 -39.97 41.49 -19.61
C SER A 23 -39.66 40.79 -18.28
N VAL A 24 -39.17 41.52 -17.27
CA VAL A 24 -38.78 40.96 -15.97
C VAL A 24 -39.21 41.88 -14.82
N ASP A 25 -39.64 41.28 -13.71
CA ASP A 25 -39.94 41.99 -12.46
C ASP A 25 -38.73 42.09 -11.53
N LYS A 26 -37.82 41.12 -11.61
CA LYS A 26 -36.56 41.05 -10.86
C LYS A 26 -35.52 40.24 -11.63
N ILE A 27 -34.25 40.47 -11.31
CA ILE A 27 -33.11 39.77 -11.92
C ILE A 27 -32.33 39.06 -10.82
N ASP A 28 -32.44 37.73 -10.77
CA ASP A 28 -31.65 36.87 -9.87
C ASP A 28 -30.68 36.03 -10.71
N VAL A 29 -29.38 36.23 -10.50
CA VAL A 29 -28.34 35.60 -11.34
C VAL A 29 -27.24 35.00 -10.47
N THR A 30 -26.74 33.83 -10.86
CA THR A 30 -25.55 33.22 -10.26
C THR A 30 -24.36 33.39 -11.21
N CYS A 31 -23.25 33.91 -10.69
CA CYS A 31 -22.05 34.22 -11.48
C CYS A 31 -20.83 33.50 -10.90
N ASN A 32 -19.98 32.92 -11.75
CA ASN A 32 -18.73 32.33 -11.25
C ASN A 32 -17.73 33.45 -10.93
N VAL A 33 -17.02 33.30 -9.81
CA VAL A 33 -15.94 34.22 -9.44
C VAL A 33 -14.93 34.34 -10.59
N GLY A 34 -14.63 35.58 -11.00
CA GLY A 34 -13.70 35.88 -12.09
C GLY A 34 -14.26 35.73 -13.51
N SER A 35 -15.52 35.34 -13.68
CA SER A 35 -16.18 35.32 -15.00
C SER A 35 -16.84 36.66 -15.34
N GLU A 36 -16.88 37.00 -16.62
CA GLU A 36 -17.66 38.13 -17.12
C GLU A 36 -19.15 37.77 -17.08
N LEU A 37 -19.98 38.71 -16.63
CA LEU A 37 -21.43 38.60 -16.68
C LEU A 37 -21.97 39.65 -17.65
N ASP A 38 -22.63 39.20 -18.70
CA ASP A 38 -23.44 40.01 -19.61
C ASP A 38 -24.88 39.49 -19.56
N GLY A 39 -25.85 40.39 -19.43
CA GLY A 39 -27.27 40.07 -19.45
C GLY A 39 -28.09 41.14 -20.14
N SER A 40 -29.35 40.83 -20.40
CA SER A 40 -30.28 41.79 -21.01
C SER A 40 -31.72 41.54 -20.60
N PHE A 41 -32.52 42.59 -20.65
CA PHE A 41 -33.97 42.54 -20.51
C PHE A 41 -34.62 43.56 -21.44
N GLU A 42 -35.91 43.41 -21.70
CA GLU A 42 -36.65 44.30 -22.60
C GLU A 42 -37.60 45.22 -21.83
N ILE A 43 -37.76 46.43 -22.35
CA ILE A 43 -38.71 47.43 -21.87
C ILE A 43 -39.51 48.00 -23.05
N SER A 44 -40.81 48.20 -22.84
CA SER A 44 -41.71 48.81 -23.80
C SER A 44 -42.75 49.67 -23.10
N GLY A 45 -43.39 50.56 -23.86
CA GLY A 45 -44.59 51.25 -23.39
C GLY A 45 -45.80 50.33 -23.45
N GLU A 46 -46.72 50.49 -22.52
CA GLU A 46 -48.02 49.82 -22.56
C GLU A 46 -48.71 50.08 -23.93
N ASN A 47 -49.23 49.02 -24.56
CA ASN A 47 -49.79 49.01 -25.92
C ASN A 47 -48.80 49.40 -27.04
N ASP A 48 -47.54 49.00 -26.92
CA ASP A 48 -46.47 49.21 -27.93
C ASP A 48 -46.27 50.69 -28.30
N MET A 49 -46.55 51.58 -27.35
CA MET A 49 -46.29 53.00 -27.53
C MET A 49 -44.78 53.26 -27.41
N PRO A 50 -44.21 54.11 -28.29
CA PRO A 50 -42.80 54.45 -28.21
C PRO A 50 -42.50 55.20 -26.92
N ILE A 51 -41.51 54.71 -26.18
CA ILE A 51 -41.03 55.31 -24.94
C ILE A 51 -39.61 55.83 -25.14
N ARG A 52 -39.34 56.99 -24.54
CA ARG A 52 -38.00 57.57 -24.50
C ARG A 52 -37.64 57.89 -23.06
N GLY A 53 -36.50 57.40 -22.62
CA GLY A 53 -36.13 57.51 -21.24
C GLY A 53 -34.66 57.30 -20.96
N VAL A 54 -34.37 57.25 -19.68
CA VAL A 54 -33.04 57.01 -19.12
C VAL A 54 -33.12 55.87 -18.11
N ILE A 55 -32.02 55.13 -18.00
CA ILE A 55 -31.87 54.07 -17.02
C ILE A 55 -30.69 54.36 -16.10
N TYR A 56 -30.88 54.06 -14.82
CA TYR A 56 -29.87 54.17 -13.78
C TYR A 56 -29.70 52.83 -13.09
N SER A 57 -28.46 52.50 -12.72
CA SER A 57 -28.17 51.40 -11.80
C SER A 57 -27.88 51.97 -10.42
N THR A 58 -28.51 51.44 -9.37
CA THR A 58 -28.22 51.84 -7.99
C THR A 58 -26.92 51.23 -7.45
N ASN A 59 -26.39 50.20 -8.11
CA ASN A 59 -25.14 49.55 -7.73
C ASN A 59 -24.03 49.90 -8.73
N PRO A 60 -22.90 50.48 -8.29
CA PRO A 60 -21.83 50.94 -9.18
C PRO A 60 -21.09 49.83 -9.92
N TYR A 61 -21.23 48.57 -9.49
CA TYR A 61 -20.62 47.41 -10.15
C TYR A 61 -21.52 46.78 -11.22
N ILE A 62 -22.82 47.09 -11.25
CA ILE A 62 -23.73 46.67 -12.32
C ILE A 62 -23.89 47.83 -13.28
N VAL A 63 -23.41 47.69 -14.52
CA VAL A 63 -23.32 48.77 -15.49
C VAL A 63 -24.14 48.45 -16.73
N THR A 64 -24.95 49.40 -17.16
CA THR A 64 -25.67 49.37 -18.44
C THR A 64 -24.80 49.97 -19.55
N LYS A 65 -24.77 49.35 -20.74
CA LYS A 65 -24.00 49.87 -21.88
C LYS A 65 -24.62 51.15 -22.45
N ASP A 66 -25.95 51.20 -22.53
CA ASP A 66 -26.73 52.33 -23.04
C ASP A 66 -27.62 52.92 -21.94
N TYR A 67 -27.36 54.17 -21.56
CA TYR A 67 -28.12 54.88 -20.51
C TYR A 67 -29.40 55.55 -21.01
N GLN A 68 -29.56 55.64 -22.33
CA GLN A 68 -30.69 56.28 -23.00
C GLN A 68 -31.28 55.30 -24.01
N PHE A 69 -32.59 55.31 -24.12
CA PHE A 69 -33.32 54.48 -25.09
C PHE A 69 -34.47 55.29 -25.70
N ASP A 70 -34.81 54.95 -26.94
CA ASP A 70 -35.89 55.58 -27.72
C ASP A 70 -36.40 54.55 -28.74
N GLY A 71 -37.65 54.12 -28.59
CA GLY A 71 -38.22 53.08 -29.42
C GLY A 71 -39.45 52.44 -28.81
N VAL A 72 -40.08 51.54 -29.58
CA VAL A 72 -41.26 50.77 -29.17
C VAL A 72 -40.87 49.61 -28.25
N HIS A 73 -39.87 48.82 -28.65
CA HIS A 73 -39.21 47.82 -27.81
C HIS A 73 -37.74 48.18 -27.68
N ASN A 74 -37.24 48.24 -26.45
CA ASN A 74 -35.87 48.61 -26.15
C ASN A 74 -35.22 47.48 -25.35
N THR A 75 -34.16 46.88 -25.89
CA THR A 75 -33.36 45.88 -25.20
C THR A 75 -32.27 46.57 -24.38
N ILE A 76 -32.37 46.49 -23.06
CA ILE A 76 -31.37 47.02 -22.14
C ILE A 76 -30.34 45.93 -21.87
N LYS A 77 -29.08 46.21 -22.16
CA LYS A 77 -27.95 45.33 -21.85
C LYS A 77 -27.22 45.82 -20.60
N TYR A 78 -26.95 44.90 -19.69
CA TYR A 78 -26.17 45.15 -18.48
C TYR A 78 -25.00 44.19 -18.38
N SER A 79 -23.97 44.61 -17.65
CA SER A 79 -22.73 43.88 -17.44
C SER A 79 -22.17 44.14 -16.06
N LEU A 80 -21.33 43.26 -15.55
CA LEU A 80 -20.56 43.52 -14.33
C LEU A 80 -19.27 44.29 -14.65
N LYS A 81 -19.02 45.37 -13.92
CA LYS A 81 -17.74 46.05 -13.92
C LYS A 81 -16.74 45.20 -13.13
N HIS A 82 -15.61 44.88 -13.74
CA HIS A 82 -14.60 43.97 -13.17
C HIS A 82 -14.19 44.40 -11.75
N SER A 83 -14.40 43.51 -10.78
CA SER A 83 -13.94 43.66 -9.39
C SER A 83 -13.70 42.30 -8.76
N ASN A 84 -12.85 42.29 -7.72
CA ASN A 84 -12.38 41.09 -7.03
C ASN A 84 -13.44 40.51 -6.08
N PHE A 85 -14.58 40.07 -6.63
CA PHE A 85 -15.63 39.39 -5.86
C PHE A 85 -15.15 38.03 -5.36
N LYS A 86 -15.60 37.64 -4.17
CA LYS A 86 -15.28 36.36 -3.54
C LYS A 86 -16.48 35.41 -3.57
N LYS A 87 -16.21 34.14 -3.28
CA LYS A 87 -17.25 33.12 -3.09
C LYS A 87 -18.25 33.58 -2.03
N ASN A 88 -19.54 33.40 -2.32
CA ASN A 88 -20.67 33.79 -1.48
C ASN A 88 -20.88 35.30 -1.32
N ASP A 89 -20.13 36.13 -2.04
CA ASP A 89 -20.50 37.55 -2.13
C ASP A 89 -21.86 37.67 -2.81
N VAL A 90 -22.70 38.56 -2.28
CA VAL A 90 -24.01 38.88 -2.85
C VAL A 90 -24.01 40.34 -3.22
N LEU A 91 -24.20 40.61 -4.51
CA LEU A 91 -24.27 41.95 -5.03
C LEU A 91 -25.72 42.33 -5.33
N GLN A 92 -26.24 43.28 -4.57
CA GLN A 92 -27.62 43.74 -4.66
C GLN A 92 -27.70 45.16 -5.20
N GLY A 93 -28.70 45.40 -6.03
CA GLY A 93 -28.98 46.71 -6.61
C GLY A 93 -30.36 46.74 -7.25
N SER A 94 -30.62 47.75 -8.05
CA SER A 94 -31.82 47.86 -8.85
C SER A 94 -31.56 48.74 -10.07
N PHE A 95 -32.27 48.44 -11.16
CA PHE A 95 -32.37 49.33 -12.30
C PHE A 95 -33.57 50.25 -12.14
N ILE A 96 -33.32 51.55 -12.12
CA ILE A 96 -34.35 52.60 -12.08
C ILE A 96 -34.51 53.15 -13.49
N ILE A 97 -35.66 52.93 -14.08
CA ILE A 97 -36.00 53.37 -15.44
C ILE A 97 -36.95 54.55 -15.32
N VAL A 98 -36.62 55.67 -15.97
CA VAL A 98 -37.43 56.89 -15.99
C VAL A 98 -37.76 57.23 -17.43
N ALA A 99 -39.04 57.10 -17.81
CA ALA A 99 -39.51 57.37 -19.17
C ALA A 99 -40.93 57.96 -19.15
N ASN A 100 -41.18 58.94 -20.02
CA ASN A 100 -42.52 59.50 -20.30
C ASN A 100 -43.40 59.80 -19.05
N GLY A 101 -42.78 60.23 -17.94
CA GLY A 101 -43.49 60.58 -16.70
C GLY A 101 -43.81 59.40 -15.76
N ALA A 102 -43.27 58.21 -16.05
CA ALA A 102 -43.34 57.01 -15.21
C ALA A 102 -41.94 56.58 -14.75
N CYS A 103 -41.91 55.89 -13.62
CA CYS A 103 -40.70 55.27 -13.07
C CYS A 103 -40.96 53.78 -12.82
N LEU A 104 -40.04 52.92 -13.26
CA LEU A 104 -40.06 51.49 -12.98
C LEU A 104 -38.77 51.10 -12.25
N ASN A 105 -38.88 50.28 -11.21
CA ASN A 105 -37.75 49.78 -10.44
C ASN A 105 -37.66 48.26 -10.58
N ILE A 106 -36.52 47.75 -11.06
CA ILE A 106 -36.27 46.31 -11.24
C ILE A 106 -35.13 45.91 -10.31
N PRO A 107 -35.39 45.18 -9.21
CA PRO A 107 -34.37 44.68 -8.32
C PRO A 107 -33.42 43.69 -9.01
N VAL A 108 -32.14 43.75 -8.64
CA VAL A 108 -31.09 42.85 -9.15
C VAL A 108 -30.33 42.26 -7.98
N SER A 109 -30.16 40.93 -7.98
CA SER A 109 -29.35 40.18 -7.02
C SER A 109 -28.44 39.22 -7.77
N ILE A 110 -27.12 39.38 -7.59
CA ILE A 110 -26.10 38.52 -8.19
C ILE A 110 -25.37 37.80 -7.07
N ILE A 111 -25.37 36.47 -7.09
CA ILE A 111 -24.66 35.62 -6.13
C ILE A 111 -23.40 35.07 -6.79
N PHE A 112 -22.25 35.25 -6.17
CA PHE A 112 -20.97 34.74 -6.67
C PHE A 112 -20.67 33.35 -6.13
N THR A 113 -20.54 32.37 -7.02
CA THR A 113 -20.18 30.99 -6.69
C THR A 113 -18.79 30.65 -7.22
N LYS A 114 -18.14 29.64 -6.63
CA LYS A 114 -16.95 29.06 -7.24
C LYS A 114 -17.36 28.22 -8.44
N LYS A 115 -16.48 28.15 -9.44
CA LYS A 115 -16.65 27.26 -10.57
C LYS A 115 -16.57 25.82 -10.06
N THR A 116 -17.65 25.07 -10.18
CA THR A 116 -17.67 23.65 -9.82
C THR A 116 -16.99 22.84 -10.92
N ILE A 117 -16.20 21.85 -10.53
CA ILE A 117 -15.60 20.91 -11.49
C ILE A 117 -16.67 19.86 -11.79
N LYS A 118 -17.00 19.69 -13.08
CA LYS A 118 -17.93 18.65 -13.52
C LYS A 118 -17.13 17.42 -13.95
N SER A 119 -17.57 16.26 -13.49
CA SER A 119 -16.97 14.96 -13.79
C SER A 119 -18.04 13.92 -14.16
N SER A 120 -17.61 12.74 -14.57
CA SER A 120 -18.48 11.58 -14.82
C SER A 120 -19.34 11.18 -13.63
N ILE A 121 -18.87 11.40 -12.39
CA ILE A 121 -19.61 11.08 -11.17
C ILE A 121 -20.43 12.26 -10.62
N GLY A 122 -20.48 13.38 -11.34
CA GLY A 122 -21.17 14.60 -10.94
C GLY A 122 -20.22 15.74 -10.61
N GLU A 123 -20.66 16.66 -9.75
CA GLU A 123 -19.87 17.82 -9.35
C GLU A 123 -18.88 17.47 -8.23
N ILE A 124 -17.62 17.86 -8.42
CA ILE A 124 -16.55 17.67 -7.44
C ILE A 124 -16.38 18.95 -6.64
N ASN A 125 -16.78 18.90 -5.37
CA ASN A 125 -16.72 20.05 -4.47
C ASN A 125 -15.74 19.86 -3.31
N THR A 126 -15.47 18.61 -2.91
CA THR A 126 -14.53 18.28 -1.83
C THR A 126 -13.47 17.28 -2.25
N LEU A 127 -12.45 17.10 -1.39
CA LEU A 127 -11.42 16.09 -1.60
C LEU A 127 -11.98 14.66 -1.54
N GLU A 128 -13.04 14.42 -0.76
CA GLU A 128 -13.72 13.14 -0.70
C GLU A 128 -14.50 12.85 -1.99
N ASP A 129 -15.14 13.86 -2.59
CA ASP A 129 -15.75 13.73 -3.92
C ASP A 129 -14.69 13.36 -4.96
N PHE A 130 -13.54 14.03 -4.89
CA PHE A 130 -12.43 13.76 -5.79
C PHE A 130 -11.83 12.35 -5.60
N ALA A 131 -11.70 11.88 -4.36
CA ALA A 131 -11.23 10.53 -4.07
C ALA A 131 -12.17 9.46 -4.66
N ARG A 132 -13.50 9.69 -4.60
CA ARG A 132 -14.48 8.82 -5.28
C ARG A 132 -14.29 8.82 -6.79
N LEU A 133 -14.03 9.98 -7.40
CA LEU A 133 -13.73 10.06 -8.84
C LEU A 133 -12.45 9.29 -9.18
N CYS A 134 -11.42 9.37 -8.35
CA CYS A 134 -10.18 8.63 -8.56
C CYS A 134 -10.41 7.10 -8.55
N GLN A 135 -11.32 6.62 -7.70
CA GLN A 135 -11.65 5.20 -7.61
C GLN A 135 -12.45 4.69 -8.82
N GLU A 136 -13.39 5.49 -9.33
CA GLU A 136 -14.24 5.14 -10.47
C GLU A 136 -13.56 5.38 -11.83
N ASN A 137 -12.84 6.49 -11.97
CA ASN A 137 -12.19 6.89 -13.20
C ASN A 137 -10.88 7.67 -12.93
N PHE A 138 -9.81 6.90 -12.69
CA PHE A 138 -8.50 7.43 -12.33
C PHE A 138 -7.90 8.37 -13.40
N PHE A 139 -8.10 8.07 -14.68
CA PHE A 139 -7.58 8.90 -15.79
C PHE A 139 -8.27 10.26 -15.87
N GLU A 140 -9.59 10.30 -15.69
CA GLU A 140 -10.34 11.57 -15.62
C GLU A 140 -9.90 12.40 -14.41
N ALA A 141 -9.77 11.77 -13.25
CA ALA A 141 -9.27 12.42 -12.05
C ALA A 141 -7.87 13.01 -12.25
N ASN A 142 -6.96 12.27 -12.90
CA ASN A 142 -5.61 12.73 -13.20
C ASN A 142 -5.60 13.97 -14.11
N ASN A 143 -6.46 13.99 -15.13
CA ASN A 143 -6.61 15.16 -15.98
C ASN A 143 -7.07 16.39 -15.19
N ILE A 144 -8.05 16.22 -14.29
CA ILE A 144 -8.53 17.29 -13.41
C ILE A 144 -7.44 17.75 -12.45
N PHE A 145 -6.71 16.82 -11.82
CA PHE A 145 -5.63 17.10 -10.87
C PHE A 145 -4.60 18.08 -11.45
N HIS A 146 -4.24 17.92 -12.72
CA HIS A 146 -3.26 18.81 -13.37
C HIS A 146 -3.80 20.21 -13.75
N THR A 147 -5.10 20.50 -13.56
CA THR A 147 -5.70 21.81 -13.85
C THR A 147 -5.66 22.76 -12.65
N ASP A 148 -5.55 24.08 -12.90
CA ASP A 148 -5.64 25.11 -11.84
C ASP A 148 -6.95 25.07 -11.06
N ALA A 149 -8.02 24.57 -11.67
CA ALA A 149 -9.34 24.47 -11.05
C ALA A 149 -9.35 23.51 -9.86
N PHE A 150 -8.47 22.50 -9.82
CA PHE A 150 -8.42 21.55 -8.70
C PHE A 150 -8.05 22.21 -7.38
N LEU A 151 -7.31 23.32 -7.41
CA LEU A 151 -6.95 24.07 -6.21
C LEU A 151 -8.18 24.61 -5.46
N ASP A 152 -9.32 24.78 -6.13
CA ASP A 152 -10.59 25.19 -5.51
C ASP A 152 -11.30 24.07 -4.75
N VAL A 153 -10.96 22.81 -5.00
CA VAL A 153 -11.47 21.63 -4.28
C VAL A 153 -10.79 21.49 -2.92
N ILE A 154 -9.55 21.97 -2.79
CA ILE A 154 -8.80 21.93 -1.54
C ILE A 154 -9.23 23.10 -0.64
N PRO A 155 -9.64 22.86 0.63
CA PRO A 155 -10.01 23.91 1.57
C PRO A 155 -8.94 25.01 1.68
N GLU A 156 -9.36 26.28 1.74
CA GLU A 156 -8.45 27.44 1.73
C GLU A 156 -7.58 27.53 3.00
N ASP A 157 -8.08 26.99 4.11
CA ASP A 157 -7.41 26.90 5.41
C ASP A 157 -6.41 25.72 5.49
N ASP A 158 -6.52 24.72 4.62
CA ASP A 158 -5.62 23.58 4.56
C ASP A 158 -4.36 23.90 3.74
N ILE A 159 -3.49 24.72 4.34
CA ILE A 159 -2.25 25.21 3.71
C ILE A 159 -1.33 24.04 3.31
N GLU A 160 -1.28 22.98 4.12
CA GLU A 160 -0.40 21.83 3.90
C GLU A 160 -0.76 21.09 2.60
N LYS A 161 -2.02 20.70 2.42
CA LYS A 161 -2.46 20.00 1.20
C LYS A 161 -2.35 20.88 -0.04
N ARG A 162 -2.55 22.20 0.09
CA ARG A 162 -2.38 23.15 -1.01
C ARG A 162 -0.92 23.26 -1.47
N LEU A 163 0.01 23.31 -0.52
CA LEU A 163 1.45 23.32 -0.84
C LEU A 163 1.89 22.00 -1.46
N LEU A 164 1.39 20.87 -0.93
CA LEU A 164 1.64 19.55 -1.48
C LEU A 164 1.16 19.45 -2.94
N TYR A 165 -0.06 19.88 -3.21
CA TYR A 165 -0.61 19.96 -4.56
C TYR A 165 0.25 20.82 -5.49
N GLN A 166 0.66 22.00 -5.05
CA GLN A 166 1.54 22.87 -5.83
C GLN A 166 2.91 22.23 -6.12
N GLY A 167 3.43 21.43 -5.19
CA GLY A 167 4.65 20.64 -5.37
C GLY A 167 4.50 19.63 -6.50
N TYR A 168 3.49 18.76 -6.42
CA TYR A 168 3.22 17.76 -7.46
C TYR A 168 2.90 18.38 -8.82
N ARG A 169 2.19 19.52 -8.84
CA ARG A 169 1.88 20.22 -10.09
C ARG A 169 3.12 20.75 -10.83
N ARG A 170 4.17 21.14 -10.09
CA ARG A 170 5.43 21.63 -10.66
C ARG A 170 6.37 20.50 -11.08
N SER A 171 6.12 19.27 -10.63
CA SER A 171 6.86 18.09 -11.05
C SER A 171 6.44 17.63 -12.44
N VAL A 172 7.20 16.72 -13.04
CA VAL A 172 6.82 16.09 -14.32
C VAL A 172 5.48 15.36 -14.12
N PRO A 173 4.44 15.64 -14.92
CA PRO A 173 3.15 14.97 -14.79
C PRO A 173 3.30 13.45 -14.88
N SER A 174 2.82 12.74 -13.86
CA SER A 174 2.81 11.28 -13.79
C SER A 174 1.58 10.83 -12.99
N LEU A 175 1.11 9.61 -13.26
CA LEU A 175 0.01 9.00 -12.49
C LEU A 175 0.41 8.78 -11.02
N ASN A 176 1.70 8.56 -10.77
CA ASN A 176 2.27 8.44 -9.43
C ASN A 176 2.13 9.73 -8.61
N ASN A 177 2.12 10.91 -9.25
CA ASN A 177 1.91 12.16 -8.53
C ASN A 177 0.51 12.22 -7.90
N LEU A 178 -0.52 11.79 -8.63
CA LEU A 178 -1.88 11.73 -8.12
C LEU A 178 -1.98 10.68 -7.01
N GLU A 179 -1.41 9.50 -7.24
CA GLU A 179 -1.39 8.39 -6.27
C GLU A 179 -0.75 8.83 -4.93
N GLU A 180 0.46 9.39 -4.96
CA GLU A 180 1.15 9.86 -3.76
C GLU A 180 0.47 11.07 -3.11
N PHE A 181 -0.21 11.92 -3.89
CA PHE A 181 -1.05 12.99 -3.33
C PHE A 181 -2.22 12.45 -2.51
N LEU A 182 -2.92 11.43 -3.01
CA LEU A 182 -4.06 10.81 -2.31
C LEU A 182 -3.61 10.15 -1.00
N VAL A 183 -2.47 9.45 -1.02
CA VAL A 183 -1.87 8.82 0.17
C VAL A 183 -1.45 9.89 1.19
N ALA A 184 -0.73 10.93 0.75
CA ALA A 184 -0.28 12.00 1.64
C ALA A 184 -1.45 12.82 2.24
N CYS A 185 -2.55 12.98 1.49
CA CYS A 185 -3.78 13.61 2.00
C CYS A 185 -4.62 12.69 2.90
N LYS A 186 -4.20 11.43 3.10
CA LYS A 186 -4.94 10.40 3.86
C LYS A 186 -6.34 10.12 3.29
N LEU A 187 -6.50 10.28 1.98
CA LEU A 187 -7.73 9.94 1.28
C LEU A 187 -7.79 8.46 0.91
N LYS A 188 -6.64 7.77 1.02
CA LYS A 188 -6.45 6.38 0.66
C LYS A 188 -5.18 5.83 1.35
N ASP A 189 -5.17 4.54 1.62
CA ASP A 189 -3.97 3.84 2.06
C ASP A 189 -2.99 3.60 0.90
N ARG A 190 -1.71 3.46 1.24
CA ARG A 190 -0.66 3.11 0.28
C ARG A 190 -0.91 1.70 -0.26
N ILE A 191 -0.71 1.52 -1.56
CA ILE A 191 -0.79 0.19 -2.18
C ILE A 191 0.39 -0.65 -1.72
N GLU A 192 0.09 -1.82 -1.16
CA GLU A 192 1.06 -2.86 -0.81
C GLU A 192 0.93 -4.02 -1.80
N ILE A 193 2.07 -4.49 -2.29
CA ILE A 193 2.15 -5.62 -3.20
C ILE A 193 2.58 -6.86 -2.41
N THR A 194 1.87 -7.96 -2.62
CA THR A 194 2.17 -9.25 -1.97
C THR A 194 2.29 -10.34 -3.02
N LEU A 195 3.36 -11.12 -2.91
CA LEU A 195 3.57 -12.35 -3.68
C LEU A 195 2.94 -13.52 -2.92
N ASP A 196 2.25 -14.42 -3.61
CA ASP A 196 1.68 -15.62 -2.99
C ASP A 196 2.76 -16.58 -2.45
N LYS A 197 3.95 -16.55 -3.05
CA LYS A 197 5.12 -17.35 -2.69
C LYS A 197 6.38 -16.50 -2.68
N HIS A 198 7.33 -16.84 -1.82
CA HIS A 198 8.67 -16.22 -1.78
C HIS A 198 9.75 -17.06 -2.44
N SER A 199 9.48 -18.34 -2.67
CA SER A 199 10.39 -19.24 -3.36
C SER A 199 9.67 -20.36 -4.09
N ALA A 200 10.27 -20.85 -5.17
CA ALA A 200 9.86 -22.07 -5.86
C ALA A 200 11.07 -22.97 -6.14
N GLN A 201 10.82 -24.27 -6.14
CA GLN A 201 11.83 -25.29 -6.38
C GLN A 201 11.37 -26.26 -7.45
N TYR A 202 12.26 -26.54 -8.41
CA TYR A 202 12.03 -27.40 -9.55
C TYR A 202 13.14 -28.44 -9.64
N THR A 203 12.77 -29.72 -9.58
CA THR A 203 13.71 -30.83 -9.70
C THR A 203 13.50 -31.54 -11.02
N ASP A 204 14.56 -32.18 -11.53
CA ASP A 204 14.51 -33.02 -12.73
C ASP A 204 13.99 -32.31 -13.98
N ILE A 205 14.46 -31.08 -14.22
CA ILE A 205 14.05 -30.31 -15.40
C ILE A 205 14.58 -30.96 -16.67
N SER A 206 13.68 -31.63 -17.38
CA SER A 206 13.95 -32.34 -18.64
C SER A 206 13.63 -31.50 -19.88
N GLU A 207 12.83 -30.43 -19.74
CA GLU A 207 12.47 -29.49 -20.81
C GLU A 207 12.27 -28.05 -20.28
N ASN A 208 12.09 -27.07 -21.17
CA ASN A 208 11.80 -25.71 -20.73
C ASN A 208 10.41 -25.66 -20.08
N GLN A 209 10.31 -25.04 -18.90
CA GLN A 209 9.07 -24.94 -18.14
C GLN A 209 8.57 -23.50 -18.11
N LYS A 210 7.25 -23.33 -18.19
CA LYS A 210 6.56 -22.07 -17.98
C LYS A 210 5.84 -22.16 -16.64
N GLU A 211 6.12 -21.21 -15.77
CA GLU A 211 5.62 -21.17 -14.40
C GLU A 211 5.03 -19.79 -14.11
N GLU A 212 4.18 -19.71 -13.09
CA GLU A 212 3.49 -18.48 -12.71
C GLU A 212 3.66 -18.16 -11.22
N ILE A 213 3.67 -16.86 -10.91
CA ILE A 213 3.56 -16.33 -9.55
C ILE A 213 2.38 -15.37 -9.48
N LEU A 214 1.62 -15.43 -8.38
CA LEU A 214 0.46 -14.56 -8.18
C LEU A 214 0.90 -13.32 -7.40
N ILE A 215 0.72 -12.16 -8.03
CA ILE A 215 0.96 -10.85 -7.46
C ILE A 215 -0.39 -10.24 -7.09
N THR A 216 -0.52 -9.77 -5.85
CA THR A 216 -1.76 -9.14 -5.35
C THR A 216 -1.48 -7.72 -4.85
N LYS A 217 -2.42 -6.81 -5.09
CA LYS A 217 -2.38 -5.43 -4.56
C LYS A 217 -3.44 -5.24 -3.46
N SER A 218 -3.07 -4.52 -2.40
CA SER A 218 -3.93 -4.34 -1.21
C SER A 218 -5.14 -3.41 -1.44
N THR A 219 -5.03 -2.44 -2.34
CA THR A 219 -6.08 -1.44 -2.60
C THR A 219 -6.08 -0.98 -4.07
N TRP A 220 -7.00 -0.09 -4.44
CA TRP A 220 -7.18 0.47 -5.80
C TRP A 220 -6.04 1.43 -6.18
N GLY A 221 -6.06 2.09 -7.34
CA GLY A 221 -5.10 3.15 -7.74
C GLY A 221 -3.95 2.71 -8.65
N ASN A 222 -3.00 3.62 -8.90
CA ASN A 222 -1.90 3.41 -9.84
C ASN A 222 -0.74 2.64 -9.20
N VAL A 223 -0.26 1.63 -9.91
CA VAL A 223 0.88 0.79 -9.60
C VAL A 223 1.73 0.66 -10.86
N GLU A 224 3.03 0.86 -10.70
CA GLU A 224 4.07 0.61 -11.68
C GLU A 224 5.12 -0.28 -11.00
N ILE A 225 5.39 -1.44 -11.58
CA ILE A 225 6.34 -2.44 -11.09
C ILE A 225 7.38 -2.70 -12.17
N ASP A 226 8.64 -2.51 -11.81
CA ASP A 226 9.79 -2.93 -12.60
C ASP A 226 10.20 -4.33 -12.15
N VAL A 227 10.29 -5.25 -13.10
CA VAL A 227 10.65 -6.65 -12.84
C VAL A 227 11.98 -6.97 -13.48
N THR A 228 12.87 -7.58 -12.69
CA THR A 228 14.20 -7.98 -13.15
C THR A 228 14.52 -9.41 -12.72
N SER A 229 15.38 -10.09 -13.48
CA SER A 229 15.92 -11.42 -13.15
C SER A 229 17.44 -11.35 -13.11
N ASP A 230 18.06 -12.00 -12.13
CA ASP A 230 19.51 -12.01 -11.93
C ASP A 230 20.25 -13.15 -12.65
N ALA A 231 19.51 -14.10 -13.25
CA ALA A 231 20.08 -15.32 -13.80
C ALA A 231 19.61 -15.61 -15.24
N ASP A 232 20.55 -15.99 -16.10
CA ASP A 232 20.31 -16.24 -17.53
C ASP A 232 19.33 -17.39 -17.81
N PHE A 233 19.22 -18.36 -16.89
CA PHE A 233 18.35 -19.52 -17.03
C PHE A 233 16.87 -19.22 -16.73
N VAL A 234 16.57 -18.05 -16.19
CA VAL A 234 15.21 -17.58 -15.94
C VAL A 234 14.93 -16.33 -16.78
N THR A 235 13.97 -16.43 -17.70
CA THR A 235 13.48 -15.28 -18.45
C THR A 235 12.12 -14.86 -17.90
N ILE A 236 11.95 -13.57 -17.65
CA ILE A 236 10.69 -12.98 -17.23
C ILE A 236 9.82 -12.61 -18.44
N GLU A 237 8.50 -12.69 -18.31
CA GLU A 237 7.60 -12.34 -19.41
C GLU A 237 7.68 -10.85 -19.78
N LYS A 238 7.76 -9.98 -18.76
CA LYS A 238 7.72 -8.52 -18.90
C LYS A 238 8.59 -7.85 -17.86
N GLU A 239 9.28 -6.79 -18.28
CA GLU A 239 10.13 -5.95 -17.42
C GLU A 239 9.34 -4.82 -16.75
N HIS A 240 8.23 -4.37 -17.35
CA HIS A 240 7.42 -3.27 -16.82
C HIS A 240 5.95 -3.69 -16.76
N ILE A 241 5.36 -3.57 -15.57
CA ILE A 241 3.96 -3.90 -15.29
C ILE A 241 3.28 -2.64 -14.76
N ASP A 242 2.25 -2.19 -15.47
CA ASP A 242 1.35 -1.13 -15.02
C ASP A 242 0.06 -1.70 -14.39
N SER A 243 -0.86 -0.81 -14.05
CA SER A 243 -2.12 -1.17 -13.39
C SER A 243 -3.11 -1.93 -14.29
N ASP A 244 -2.97 -1.83 -15.61
CA ASP A 244 -3.89 -2.44 -16.58
C ASP A 244 -3.67 -3.95 -16.70
N TYR A 245 -2.48 -4.44 -16.29
CA TYR A 245 -2.21 -5.87 -16.20
C TYR A 245 -2.96 -6.57 -15.06
N PHE A 246 -3.44 -5.83 -14.06
CA PHE A 246 -4.18 -6.41 -12.94
C PHE A 246 -5.64 -6.65 -13.29
N LEU A 247 -6.09 -7.90 -13.17
CA LEU A 247 -7.51 -8.25 -13.16
C LEU A 247 -8.06 -8.03 -11.75
N GLY A 248 -8.63 -6.83 -11.54
CA GLY A 248 -9.06 -6.40 -10.22
C GLY A 248 -7.87 -6.12 -9.31
N SER A 249 -7.60 -7.00 -8.35
CA SER A 249 -6.46 -6.90 -7.41
C SER A 249 -5.36 -7.94 -7.66
N MET A 250 -5.51 -8.78 -8.69
CA MET A 250 -4.66 -9.95 -8.93
C MET A 250 -3.98 -9.88 -10.31
N LEU A 251 -2.73 -10.31 -10.37
CA LEU A 251 -1.94 -10.47 -11.59
C LEU A 251 -1.20 -11.80 -11.54
N HIS A 252 -1.42 -12.64 -12.55
CA HIS A 252 -0.60 -13.82 -12.80
C HIS A 252 0.61 -13.40 -13.63
N PHE A 253 1.81 -13.52 -13.07
CA PHE A 253 3.05 -13.16 -13.74
C PHE A 253 3.78 -14.41 -14.18
N ASP A 254 3.99 -14.55 -15.49
CA ASP A 254 4.67 -15.70 -16.07
C ASP A 254 6.20 -15.54 -16.08
N TYR A 255 6.89 -16.64 -15.83
CA TYR A 255 8.34 -16.74 -16.02
C TYR A 255 8.71 -18.09 -16.64
N TYR A 256 9.88 -18.13 -17.28
CA TYR A 256 10.33 -19.24 -18.10
C TYR A 256 11.67 -19.76 -17.61
N ILE A 257 11.72 -21.06 -17.30
CA ILE A 257 12.93 -21.76 -16.91
C ILE A 257 13.51 -22.45 -18.15
N HIS A 258 14.74 -22.09 -18.50
CA HIS A 258 15.43 -22.59 -19.69
C HIS A 258 16.46 -23.66 -19.35
N LYS A 259 16.09 -24.93 -19.59
CA LYS A 259 17.00 -26.08 -19.42
C LYS A 259 18.37 -25.87 -20.06
N ASN A 260 18.39 -25.36 -21.29
CA ASN A 260 19.62 -25.21 -22.07
C ASN A 260 20.61 -24.17 -21.50
N ARG A 261 20.17 -23.36 -20.54
CA ARG A 261 20.98 -22.33 -19.88
C ARG A 261 21.34 -22.69 -18.44
N MET A 262 20.89 -23.86 -17.96
CA MET A 262 21.23 -24.36 -16.64
C MET A 262 22.58 -25.08 -16.68
N HIS A 263 23.38 -24.91 -15.62
CA HIS A 263 24.56 -25.72 -15.38
C HIS A 263 24.21 -26.99 -14.60
N LYS A 264 25.15 -27.94 -14.53
CA LYS A 264 25.04 -29.11 -13.65
C LYS A 264 25.01 -28.68 -12.18
N GLY A 265 24.21 -29.35 -11.36
CA GLY A 265 23.95 -29.07 -9.97
C GLY A 265 22.74 -28.16 -9.76
N THR A 266 22.70 -27.52 -8.60
CA THR A 266 21.65 -26.57 -8.22
C THR A 266 21.89 -25.20 -8.85
N ASN A 267 20.91 -24.72 -9.61
CA ASN A 267 20.88 -23.37 -10.18
C ASN A 267 19.96 -22.50 -9.31
N LEU A 268 20.39 -21.28 -9.01
CA LEU A 268 19.63 -20.32 -8.21
C LEU A 268 19.41 -19.03 -9.01
N ALA A 269 18.18 -18.54 -8.99
CA ALA A 269 17.78 -17.28 -9.58
C ALA A 269 16.91 -16.48 -8.59
N LYS A 270 16.90 -15.17 -8.76
CA LYS A 270 16.02 -14.24 -8.08
C LYS A 270 15.31 -13.37 -9.11
N ILE A 271 13.99 -13.30 -8.97
CA ILE A 271 13.17 -12.30 -9.63
C ILE A 271 12.87 -11.19 -8.62
N CYS A 272 13.21 -9.96 -8.96
CA CYS A 272 12.94 -8.77 -8.14
C CYS A 272 11.77 -7.99 -8.73
N PHE A 273 10.83 -7.61 -7.87
CA PHE A 273 9.68 -6.76 -8.20
C PHE A 273 9.84 -5.45 -7.43
N ASP A 274 10.20 -4.40 -8.17
CA ASP A 274 10.52 -3.08 -7.64
C ASP A 274 9.41 -2.10 -7.95
N THR A 275 8.97 -1.37 -6.94
CA THR A 275 8.13 -0.18 -7.08
C THR A 275 8.84 1.01 -6.45
N ILE A 276 8.29 2.21 -6.57
CA ILE A 276 8.88 3.43 -5.95
C ILE A 276 9.21 3.23 -4.46
N ASN A 277 8.43 2.43 -3.73
CA ASN A 277 8.54 2.31 -2.28
C ASN A 277 8.66 0.87 -1.75
N GLN A 278 8.64 -0.15 -2.60
CA GLN A 278 8.68 -1.56 -2.20
C GLN A 278 9.62 -2.35 -3.08
N HIS A 279 10.35 -3.26 -2.45
CA HIS A 279 11.19 -4.26 -3.09
C HIS A 279 10.71 -5.64 -2.64
N LYS A 280 10.36 -6.53 -3.57
CA LYS A 280 9.98 -7.92 -3.29
C LYS A 280 10.87 -8.87 -4.08
N GLU A 281 11.34 -9.90 -3.41
CA GLU A 281 12.19 -10.94 -4.01
C GLU A 281 11.42 -12.27 -4.09
N PHE A 282 11.59 -12.97 -5.21
CA PHE A 282 11.14 -14.34 -5.41
C PHE A 282 12.32 -15.21 -5.84
N THR A 283 12.64 -16.24 -5.04
CA THR A 283 13.81 -17.10 -5.28
C THR A 283 13.42 -18.38 -5.99
N ILE A 284 14.09 -18.70 -7.10
CA ILE A 284 13.89 -19.94 -7.86
C ILE A 284 15.10 -20.83 -7.71
N THR A 285 14.87 -22.10 -7.38
CA THR A 285 15.91 -23.13 -7.31
C THR A 285 15.59 -24.25 -8.30
N ALA A 286 16.53 -24.60 -9.18
CA ALA A 286 16.29 -25.55 -10.27
C ALA A 286 17.46 -26.53 -10.49
N SER A 287 17.17 -27.78 -10.89
CA SER A 287 18.20 -28.76 -11.32
C SER A 287 17.84 -29.52 -12.60
N LEU A 288 18.85 -30.19 -13.18
CA LEU A 288 18.70 -31.06 -14.34
C LEU A 288 18.41 -32.52 -13.94
N GLU A 289 17.72 -33.23 -14.83
CA GLU A 289 17.34 -34.65 -14.74
C GLU A 289 18.52 -35.57 -14.39
N GLY A 290 18.35 -36.42 -13.36
CA GLY A 290 19.35 -37.40 -12.93
C GLY A 290 20.40 -36.87 -11.95
N GLU A 291 20.29 -35.61 -11.57
CA GLU A 291 20.85 -35.09 -10.33
C GLU A 291 19.66 -34.89 -9.39
N GLU A 292 19.44 -35.87 -8.53
CA GLU A 292 18.59 -35.69 -7.35
C GLU A 292 19.02 -34.36 -6.72
N VAL A 293 18.16 -33.34 -6.79
CA VAL A 293 18.28 -32.27 -5.81
C VAL A 293 17.86 -32.94 -4.54
N TYR A 294 18.82 -33.49 -3.84
CA TYR A 294 18.87 -33.35 -2.41
C TYR A 294 18.94 -31.85 -2.12
N VAL A 295 17.84 -31.11 -2.38
CA VAL A 295 17.45 -30.11 -1.40
C VAL A 295 17.08 -30.97 -0.23
N ASP A 296 18.06 -31.07 0.65
CA ASP A 296 18.03 -31.90 1.82
C ASP A 296 16.83 -31.43 2.65
N PHE A 297 15.64 -31.99 2.39
CA PHE A 297 14.48 -31.92 3.27
C PHE A 297 14.95 -32.35 4.67
N SER A 298 15.91 -33.28 4.74
CA SER A 298 16.61 -33.64 5.98
C SER A 298 17.46 -32.49 6.56
N TYR A 299 18.08 -31.59 5.79
CA TYR A 299 18.82 -30.43 6.32
C TYR A 299 17.87 -29.38 6.90
N GLN A 300 16.82 -29.01 6.15
CA GLN A 300 15.84 -28.04 6.63
C GLN A 300 15.06 -28.60 7.83
N ASP A 301 14.68 -29.88 7.80
CA ASP A 301 14.03 -30.53 8.93
C ASP A 301 14.99 -30.72 10.11
N LYS A 302 16.27 -31.06 9.87
CA LYS A 302 17.31 -31.11 10.91
C LYS A 302 17.49 -29.74 11.54
N LYS A 303 17.58 -28.67 10.75
CA LYS A 303 17.69 -27.29 11.26
C LYS A 303 16.43 -26.87 12.01
N ARG A 304 15.25 -27.18 11.49
CA ARG A 304 13.97 -26.90 12.16
C ARG A 304 13.88 -27.60 13.51
N ARG A 305 14.28 -28.86 13.59
CA ARG A 305 14.32 -29.65 14.82
C ARG A 305 15.38 -29.13 15.80
N GLN A 306 16.57 -28.75 15.32
CA GLN A 306 17.59 -28.08 16.15
C GLN A 306 17.05 -26.78 16.76
N ILE A 307 16.31 -25.99 15.97
CA ILE A 307 15.66 -24.77 16.45
C ILE A 307 14.59 -25.10 17.50
N GLU A 308 13.82 -26.18 17.31
CA GLU A 308 12.80 -26.61 18.27
C GLU A 308 13.41 -27.02 19.62
N PHE A 309 14.51 -27.78 19.60
CA PHE A 309 15.29 -28.09 20.81
C PHE A 309 15.83 -26.85 21.50
N LEU A 310 16.40 -25.91 20.73
CA LEU A 310 16.95 -24.68 21.27
C LEU A 310 15.87 -23.82 21.92
N ARG A 311 14.74 -23.62 21.24
CA ARG A 311 13.60 -22.86 21.77
C ARG A 311 13.06 -23.48 23.05
N ASN A 312 12.88 -24.80 23.09
CA ASN A 312 12.44 -25.48 24.31
C ASN A 312 13.41 -25.24 25.49
N TYR A 313 14.73 -25.26 25.22
CA TYR A 313 15.73 -24.95 26.23
C TYR A 313 15.73 -23.46 26.64
N GLU A 314 15.53 -22.53 25.70
CA GLU A 314 15.41 -21.09 25.98
C GLU A 314 14.24 -20.82 26.92
N GLU A 315 13.05 -21.36 26.62
CA GLU A 315 11.85 -21.23 27.48
C GLU A 315 12.12 -21.76 28.90
N TYR A 316 12.85 -22.87 29.03
CA TYR A 316 13.28 -23.40 30.32
C TYR A 316 14.24 -22.47 31.05
N ARG A 317 15.26 -21.94 30.36
CA ARG A 317 16.28 -21.06 30.95
C ARG A 317 15.71 -19.69 31.35
N PHE A 318 14.73 -19.18 30.61
CA PHE A 318 13.97 -17.99 30.96
C PHE A 318 12.89 -18.24 32.02
N ARG A 319 12.74 -19.48 32.50
CA ARG A 319 11.78 -19.91 33.54
C ARG A 319 10.31 -19.73 33.13
N HIS A 320 10.03 -19.78 31.83
CA HIS A 320 8.66 -19.78 31.33
C HIS A 320 7.99 -21.15 31.46
N ILE A 321 8.78 -22.23 31.43
CA ILE A 321 8.33 -23.61 31.64
C ILE A 321 9.09 -24.27 32.81
N THR A 322 8.48 -25.28 33.40
CA THR A 322 9.07 -26.09 34.48
C THR A 322 10.10 -27.10 33.96
N THR A 323 10.94 -27.63 34.86
CA THR A 323 11.91 -28.69 34.51
C THR A 323 11.24 -29.93 33.92
N SER A 324 10.08 -30.33 34.44
CA SER A 324 9.33 -31.49 33.93
C SER A 324 8.77 -31.23 32.53
N GLU A 325 8.18 -30.07 32.28
CA GLU A 325 7.68 -29.70 30.95
C GLU A 325 8.81 -29.66 29.90
N TRP A 326 9.95 -29.07 30.26
CA TRP A 326 11.14 -29.07 29.41
C TRP A 326 11.66 -30.48 29.13
N ALA A 327 11.75 -31.32 30.16
CA ALA A 327 12.27 -32.68 30.06
C ALA A 327 11.35 -33.56 29.21
N ASP A 328 10.04 -33.55 29.47
CA ASP A 328 9.06 -34.32 28.70
C ASP A 328 9.06 -33.92 27.23
N LYS A 329 9.10 -32.61 26.93
CA LYS A 329 9.15 -32.13 25.54
C LYS A 329 10.48 -32.47 24.86
N SER A 330 11.60 -32.34 25.57
CA SER A 330 12.91 -32.71 25.04
C SER A 330 12.99 -34.22 24.74
N ILE A 331 12.43 -35.05 25.62
CA ILE A 331 12.37 -36.50 25.44
C ILE A 331 11.53 -36.87 24.21
N GLU A 332 10.34 -36.28 24.07
CA GLU A 332 9.47 -36.48 22.92
C GLU A 332 10.22 -36.17 21.61
N LEU A 333 10.87 -35.00 21.53
CA LEU A 333 11.63 -34.58 20.36
C LEU A 333 12.79 -35.53 20.04
N ILE A 334 13.48 -36.05 21.07
CA ILE A 334 14.57 -37.01 20.89
C ILE A 334 14.02 -38.35 20.36
N ASP A 335 12.90 -38.83 20.90
CA ASP A 335 12.30 -40.11 20.49
C ASP A 335 11.79 -40.07 19.05
N THR A 336 11.16 -38.96 18.64
CA THR A 336 10.81 -38.73 17.23
C THR A 336 12.06 -38.74 16.35
N PHE A 337 13.12 -38.05 16.77
CA PHE A 337 14.37 -37.98 15.99
C PHE A 337 15.04 -39.35 15.81
N ILE A 338 15.14 -40.14 16.88
CA ILE A 338 15.70 -41.49 16.83
C ILE A 338 14.85 -42.42 15.95
N THR A 339 13.52 -42.30 16.03
CA THR A 339 12.59 -43.11 15.23
C THR A 339 12.75 -42.81 13.74
N ASP A 340 12.84 -41.52 13.38
CA ASP A 340 12.99 -41.10 11.99
C ASP A 340 14.33 -41.52 11.39
N ILE A 341 15.43 -41.46 12.17
CA ILE A 341 16.73 -41.97 11.72
C ILE A 341 16.66 -43.47 11.45
N LYS A 342 16.03 -44.24 12.34
CA LYS A 342 15.91 -45.70 12.18
C LYS A 342 15.08 -46.06 10.95
N TYR A 343 13.96 -45.38 10.76
CA TYR A 343 13.09 -45.57 9.59
C TYR A 343 13.83 -45.26 8.28
N ALA A 344 14.56 -44.15 8.23
CA ALA A 344 15.32 -43.78 7.03
C ALA A 344 16.46 -44.77 6.72
N ALA A 345 17.11 -45.32 7.75
CA ALA A 345 18.13 -46.35 7.59
C ALA A 345 17.56 -47.69 7.07
N GLU A 346 16.33 -48.05 7.42
CA GLU A 346 15.65 -49.28 6.97
C GLU A 346 15.19 -49.18 5.50
N GLU A 347 14.77 -48.00 5.04
CA GLU A 347 14.35 -47.73 3.66
C GLU A 347 15.53 -47.48 2.69
N GLY A 348 16.78 -47.55 3.18
CA GLY A 348 17.97 -47.32 2.36
C GLY A 348 18.14 -45.87 1.89
N ILE A 349 17.44 -44.93 2.53
CA ILE A 349 17.55 -43.49 2.29
C ILE A 349 18.89 -43.04 2.90
N ASP A 350 19.80 -42.53 2.07
CA ASP A 350 21.06 -41.96 2.55
C ASP A 350 20.75 -40.65 3.28
N VAL A 351 20.49 -40.75 4.59
CA VAL A 351 20.47 -39.58 5.45
C VAL A 351 21.90 -39.09 5.48
N HIS A 352 22.22 -38.12 4.63
CA HIS A 352 23.47 -37.36 4.64
C HIS A 352 23.61 -36.60 5.97
N THR A 353 23.85 -37.37 7.03
CA THR A 353 24.47 -36.89 8.24
C THR A 353 25.93 -36.74 7.89
N ASP A 354 26.48 -35.54 8.11
CA ASP A 354 27.93 -35.38 8.21
C ASP A 354 28.51 -36.57 8.97
N LYS A 355 29.68 -37.06 8.57
CA LYS A 355 30.37 -38.21 9.19
C LYS A 355 30.57 -38.10 10.73
N CYS A 356 30.19 -36.97 11.34
CA CYS A 356 30.19 -36.70 12.77
C CYS A 356 28.83 -36.86 13.50
N ASP A 357 27.71 -37.06 12.81
CA ASP A 357 26.36 -36.89 13.39
C ASP A 357 25.44 -38.13 13.35
N ASN A 358 25.93 -39.29 12.88
CA ASN A 358 25.17 -40.55 12.90
C ASN A 358 25.23 -41.25 14.28
N ASP A 359 25.20 -40.45 15.35
CA ASP A 359 25.46 -40.87 16.72
C ASP A 359 24.15 -41.00 17.50
N ILE A 360 23.34 -42.01 17.15
CA ILE A 360 22.11 -42.36 17.90
C ILE A 360 22.40 -42.45 19.41
N GLU A 361 23.56 -42.98 19.80
CA GLU A 361 23.94 -43.08 21.21
C GLU A 361 24.12 -41.71 21.89
N PHE A 362 24.50 -40.67 21.15
CA PHE A 362 24.61 -39.32 21.69
C PHE A 362 23.23 -38.74 22.03
N TYR A 363 22.23 -38.98 21.17
CA TYR A 363 20.84 -38.61 21.43
C TYR A 363 20.25 -39.40 22.60
N GLU A 364 20.56 -40.70 22.71
CA GLU A 364 20.17 -41.49 23.88
C GLU A 364 20.81 -40.95 25.18
N LEU A 365 22.06 -40.49 25.15
CA LEU A 365 22.68 -39.82 26.31
C LEU A 365 22.02 -38.47 26.65
N MET A 366 21.61 -37.67 25.65
CA MET A 366 20.81 -36.46 25.88
C MET A 366 19.47 -36.77 26.55
N LYS A 367 18.82 -37.87 26.14
CA LYS A 367 17.59 -38.35 26.78
C LYS A 367 17.82 -38.71 28.25
N ALA A 368 18.92 -39.42 28.55
CA ALA A 368 19.31 -39.72 29.92
C ALA A 368 19.57 -38.45 30.74
N HIS A 369 20.19 -37.42 30.14
CA HIS A 369 20.40 -36.13 30.79
C HIS A 369 19.07 -35.45 31.15
N ALA A 370 18.09 -35.41 30.23
CA ALA A 370 16.76 -34.86 30.50
C ALA A 370 16.07 -35.61 31.67
N TYR A 371 16.17 -36.94 31.73
CA TYR A 371 15.66 -37.73 32.85
C TYR A 371 16.37 -37.43 34.17
N ILE A 372 17.70 -37.25 34.18
CA ILE A 372 18.45 -36.88 35.40
C ILE A 372 17.99 -35.51 35.90
N ALA A 373 17.85 -34.54 35.00
CA ALA A 373 17.44 -33.19 35.33
C ALA A 373 16.02 -33.14 35.91
N ASP A 374 15.11 -33.99 35.42
CA ASP A 374 13.74 -34.14 35.96
C ASP A 374 13.65 -35.03 37.22
N GLY A 375 14.76 -35.60 37.68
CA GLY A 375 14.80 -36.48 38.86
C GLY A 375 14.32 -37.92 38.60
N ARG A 376 14.05 -38.30 37.35
CA ARG A 376 13.71 -39.66 36.89
C ARG A 376 14.95 -40.54 36.78
N ARG A 377 15.54 -40.87 37.94
CA ARG A 377 16.86 -41.55 38.04
C ARG A 377 16.86 -42.97 37.47
N GLN A 378 15.74 -43.71 37.57
CA GLN A 378 15.70 -45.12 37.16
C GLN A 378 15.77 -45.26 35.64
N GLU A 379 15.05 -44.39 34.93
CA GLU A 379 14.99 -44.28 33.48
C GLU A 379 16.34 -43.87 32.91
N ALA A 380 16.99 -42.88 33.53
CA ALA A 380 18.35 -42.47 33.16
C ALA A 380 19.37 -43.60 33.34
N LEU A 381 19.32 -44.33 34.47
CA LEU A 381 20.22 -45.45 34.74
C LEU A 381 20.05 -46.59 33.74
N TRP A 382 18.82 -46.87 33.32
CA TRP A 382 18.55 -47.89 32.31
C TRP A 382 19.23 -47.57 30.98
N ILE A 383 19.11 -46.32 30.51
CA ILE A 383 19.75 -45.85 29.28
C ILE A 383 21.28 -45.89 29.42
N ILE A 384 21.83 -45.38 30.52
CA ILE A 384 23.28 -45.35 30.76
C ILE A 384 23.86 -46.77 30.80
N GLN A 385 23.19 -47.73 31.45
CA GLN A 385 23.66 -49.12 31.51
C GLN A 385 23.65 -49.80 30.14
N LYS A 386 22.67 -49.50 29.30
CA LYS A 386 22.58 -49.98 27.92
C LYS A 386 23.76 -49.43 27.11
N ILE A 387 23.90 -48.10 27.04
CA ILE A 387 24.95 -47.43 26.25
C ILE A 387 26.37 -47.81 26.75
N LYS A 388 26.56 -47.99 28.06
CA LYS A 388 27.84 -48.43 28.64
C LYS A 388 28.30 -49.80 28.12
N ARG A 389 27.38 -50.67 27.70
CA ARG A 389 27.71 -51.99 27.12
C ARG A 389 28.02 -51.88 25.63
N ASP A 390 27.42 -50.90 24.95
CA ASP A 390 27.50 -50.73 23.50
C ASP A 390 28.73 -49.90 23.06
N ILE A 391 29.20 -48.97 23.91
CA ILE A 391 30.41 -48.19 23.61
C ILE A 391 31.68 -49.04 23.78
N SER A 392 32.34 -49.34 22.66
CA SER A 392 33.64 -50.02 22.62
C SER A 392 34.82 -49.05 22.82
N ASP A 393 34.72 -47.82 22.30
CA ASP A 393 35.77 -46.80 22.40
C ASP A 393 35.61 -45.92 23.65
N LYS A 394 36.41 -46.24 24.67
CA LYS A 394 36.48 -45.50 25.94
C LYS A 394 37.26 -44.18 25.86
N LYS A 395 37.78 -43.81 24.69
CA LYS A 395 38.39 -42.50 24.45
C LYS A 395 37.48 -41.56 23.67
N SER A 396 36.29 -42.01 23.27
CA SER A 396 35.34 -41.21 22.49
C SER A 396 34.68 -40.10 23.32
N VAL A 397 34.20 -39.06 22.62
CA VAL A 397 33.41 -37.95 23.17
C VAL A 397 32.12 -38.46 23.85
N LYS A 398 31.51 -39.51 23.29
CA LYS A 398 30.33 -40.18 23.87
C LYS A 398 30.65 -40.79 25.24
N TRP A 399 31.82 -41.41 25.39
CA TRP A 399 32.25 -41.96 26.66
C TRP A 399 32.45 -40.84 27.70
N ALA A 400 33.08 -39.72 27.31
CA ALA A 400 33.20 -38.56 28.19
C ALA A 400 31.83 -38.02 28.64
N TYR A 401 30.85 -37.95 27.73
CA TYR A 401 29.50 -37.52 28.09
C TYR A 401 28.82 -38.50 29.06
N LEU A 402 28.97 -39.81 28.85
CA LEU A 402 28.46 -40.84 29.77
C LEU A 402 29.08 -40.70 31.16
N LEU A 403 30.40 -40.48 31.25
CA LEU A 403 31.10 -40.26 32.52
C LEU A 403 30.55 -39.02 33.25
N TYR A 404 30.29 -37.94 32.53
CA TYR A 404 29.66 -36.74 33.07
C TYR A 404 28.24 -37.03 33.61
N LEU A 405 27.41 -37.78 32.88
CA LEU A 405 26.10 -38.16 33.41
C LEU A 405 26.20 -39.03 34.69
N CYS A 406 27.25 -39.86 34.79
CA CYS A 406 27.52 -40.60 36.02
C CYS A 406 27.89 -39.70 37.21
N THR A 407 28.61 -38.59 37.01
CA THR A 407 28.92 -37.63 38.09
C THR A 407 27.67 -36.86 38.55
N LEU A 408 26.72 -36.62 37.65
CA LEU A 408 25.43 -35.99 38.01
C LEU A 408 24.53 -36.91 38.86
N ILE A 409 24.60 -38.23 38.62
CA ILE A 409 23.81 -39.23 39.33
C ILE A 409 24.40 -39.56 40.71
N GLU A 410 25.73 -39.73 40.80
CA GLU A 410 26.43 -40.13 42.03
C GLU A 410 27.39 -39.02 42.47
N LYS A 411 27.03 -38.33 43.56
CA LYS A 411 27.70 -37.10 44.02
C LYS A 411 28.82 -37.37 45.03
N GLU A 412 29.33 -38.59 45.12
CA GLU A 412 30.43 -38.91 46.02
C GLU A 412 31.72 -38.23 45.51
N PRO A 413 32.41 -37.38 46.31
CA PRO A 413 33.54 -36.59 45.83
C PRO A 413 34.67 -37.43 45.23
N SER A 414 35.00 -38.57 45.86
CA SER A 414 36.04 -39.50 45.40
C SER A 414 35.73 -40.12 44.03
N TYR A 415 34.44 -40.36 43.77
CA TYR A 415 33.94 -40.93 42.52
C TYR A 415 33.93 -39.88 41.40
N VAL A 416 33.47 -38.66 41.72
CA VAL A 416 33.46 -37.53 40.80
C VAL A 416 34.88 -37.17 40.37
N ASP A 417 35.81 -36.99 41.32
CA ASP A 417 37.21 -36.63 41.03
C ASP A 417 37.89 -37.63 40.10
N ARG A 418 37.62 -38.93 40.31
CA ARG A 418 38.15 -40.00 39.46
C ARG A 418 37.61 -39.90 38.03
N LEU A 419 36.30 -39.71 37.86
CA LEU A 419 35.67 -39.64 36.54
C LEU A 419 36.04 -38.35 35.80
N THR A 420 36.13 -37.22 36.50
CA THR A 420 36.63 -35.96 35.94
C THR A 420 38.06 -36.11 35.42
N GLY A 421 38.93 -36.81 36.17
CA GLY A 421 40.28 -37.14 35.69
C GLY A 421 40.29 -37.98 34.40
N GLU A 422 39.33 -38.90 34.23
CA GLU A 422 39.17 -39.65 32.98
C GLU A 422 38.66 -38.76 31.83
N ILE A 423 37.73 -37.84 32.09
CA ILE A 423 37.24 -36.87 31.10
C ILE A 423 38.38 -35.93 30.65
N GLU A 424 39.25 -35.49 31.56
CA GLU A 424 40.42 -34.66 31.21
C GLU A 424 41.39 -35.38 30.26
N VAL A 425 41.59 -36.68 30.46
CA VAL A 425 42.42 -37.49 29.55
C VAL A 425 41.79 -37.55 28.16
N ILE A 426 40.47 -37.66 28.07
CA ILE A 426 39.72 -37.67 26.80
C ILE A 426 39.77 -36.31 26.13
N PHE A 427 39.63 -35.22 26.89
CA PHE A 427 39.74 -33.85 26.40
C PHE A 427 41.10 -33.59 25.73
N ARG A 428 42.19 -34.05 26.36
CA ARG A 428 43.54 -33.92 25.79
C ARG A 428 43.73 -34.69 24.48
N SER A 429 42.97 -35.76 24.24
CA SER A 429 42.97 -36.49 22.97
C SER A 429 42.06 -35.90 21.89
N HIS A 430 41.12 -35.02 22.26
CA HIS A 430 40.16 -34.38 21.34
C HIS A 430 40.10 -32.85 21.59
N PRO A 431 41.20 -32.10 21.35
CA PRO A 431 41.28 -30.68 21.69
C PRO A 431 40.33 -29.80 20.87
N ASP A 432 39.91 -30.25 19.69
CA ASP A 432 39.04 -29.50 18.78
C ASP A 432 37.54 -29.63 19.13
N ASP A 433 37.16 -30.56 20.00
CA ASP A 433 35.76 -30.76 20.39
C ASP A 433 35.41 -30.01 21.68
N VAL A 434 34.82 -28.84 21.51
CA VAL A 434 34.41 -27.95 22.61
C VAL A 434 33.40 -28.63 23.55
N ARG A 435 32.66 -29.66 23.12
CA ARG A 435 31.67 -30.36 23.96
C ARG A 435 32.30 -31.03 25.16
N VAL A 436 33.49 -31.60 25.01
CA VAL A 436 34.20 -32.29 26.10
C VAL A 436 34.63 -31.32 27.19
N PHE A 437 34.92 -30.06 26.83
CA PHE A 437 35.20 -29.01 27.80
C PHE A 437 33.99 -28.71 28.70
N TRP A 438 32.77 -28.74 28.17
CA TRP A 438 31.54 -28.52 28.96
C TRP A 438 31.22 -29.66 29.93
N PHE A 439 31.90 -30.81 29.82
CA PHE A 439 31.75 -31.96 30.71
C PHE A 439 32.69 -31.92 31.93
N LEU A 440 33.67 -31.00 31.92
CA LEU A 440 34.58 -30.70 33.03
C LEU A 440 34.01 -29.54 33.85
#